data_AF-A0A6B2XU06-F1
#
_entry.id   AF-A0A6B2XU06-F1
#
_cell.length_a   1.000
_cell.length_b   1.000
_cell.length_c   1.000
_cell.angle_alpha   90.00
_cell.angle_beta   90.00
_cell.angle_gamma   90.00
#
_symmetry.space_group_name_H-M   'P 1'
#
loop_
_entity.id
_entity.type
_entity.pdbx_description
1 polymer ?
#
loop_
_entity_poly.entity_id
_entity_poly.type
_entity_poly.pdbx_seq_one_letter_code
_entity_poly.pdbx_strand_id
1 'polypeptide(L)'
;VSLPAHLAASGTTDGAEVRVVLQRIAEPVQVDVDLLARFAEAGVFPRQTLVVAVNDGAVTGSGDGADTVLDLPDDVARHLFVTAD
;
A
#
# COMPACT_ATOMS: atom_id res chain seq x y z
N VAL A 1 -7.06 -7.87 5.54
CA VAL A 1 -5.78 -8.42 6.08
C VAL A 1 -4.69 -7.35 5.95
N SER A 2 -3.49 -7.52 6.51
CA SER A 2 -2.39 -6.59 6.20
C SER A 2 -1.97 -6.72 4.73
N LEU A 3 -1.35 -5.68 4.15
CA LEU A 3 -0.92 -5.69 2.75
C LEU A 3 0.06 -6.84 2.45
N PRO A 4 1.14 -7.08 3.20
CA PRO A 4 2.04 -8.21 2.95
C PRO A 4 1.32 -9.57 2.99
N ALA A 5 0.38 -9.74 3.94
CA ALA A 5 -0.40 -10.97 4.03
C ALA A 5 -1.36 -11.14 2.85
N HIS A 6 -1.92 -10.04 2.32
CA HIS A 6 -2.73 -10.09 1.11
C HIS A 6 -1.92 -10.53 -0.10
N LEU A 7 -0.76 -9.89 -0.33
CA LEU A 7 0.13 -10.19 -1.46
C LEU A 7 0.63 -11.64 -1.44
N ALA A 8 0.99 -12.14 -0.25
CA ALA A 8 1.39 -13.52 -0.06
C ALA A 8 0.23 -14.50 -0.34
N ALA A 9 -0.99 -14.18 0.10
CA ALA A 9 -2.16 -15.02 -0.13
C ALA A 9 -2.65 -15.02 -1.59
N SER A 10 -2.48 -13.91 -2.31
CA SER A 10 -2.81 -13.81 -3.74
C SER A 10 -1.75 -14.43 -4.65
N GLY A 11 -0.60 -14.83 -4.12
CA GLY A 11 0.50 -15.36 -4.92
C GLY A 11 1.10 -14.32 -5.86
N THR A 12 1.11 -13.05 -5.44
CA THR A 12 1.67 -11.95 -6.24
C THR A 12 3.14 -12.23 -6.49
N THR A 13 3.55 -12.16 -7.76
CA THR A 13 4.93 -12.42 -8.19
C THR A 13 5.61 -11.13 -8.57
N ASP A 14 6.92 -11.21 -8.74
CA ASP A 14 7.73 -10.08 -9.13
C ASP A 14 7.32 -9.52 -10.50
N GLY A 15 7.24 -8.19 -10.61
CA GLY A 15 6.73 -7.48 -11.78
C GLY A 15 5.21 -7.50 -11.93
N ALA A 16 4.46 -8.10 -10.99
CA ALA A 16 3.01 -8.09 -11.00
C ALA A 16 2.45 -6.86 -10.26
N GLU A 17 1.38 -6.32 -10.84
CA GLU A 17 0.57 -5.24 -10.25
C GLU A 17 -0.76 -5.82 -9.75
N VAL A 18 -1.18 -5.40 -8.56
CA VAL A 18 -2.42 -5.80 -7.92
C VAL A 18 -3.18 -4.58 -7.43
N ARG A 19 -4.50 -4.60 -7.63
CA ARG A 19 -5.42 -3.58 -7.13
C ARG A 19 -6.04 -4.04 -5.83
N VAL A 20 -6.01 -3.18 -4.82
CA VAL A 20 -6.54 -3.46 -3.48
C VAL A 20 -7.25 -2.23 -2.93
N VAL A 21 -8.27 -2.42 -2.09
CA VAL A 21 -8.88 -1.29 -1.36
C VAL A 21 -8.25 -1.16 0.00
N LEU A 22 -7.61 -0.03 0.28
CA LEU A 22 -7.11 0.31 1.61
C LEU A 22 -8.31 0.51 2.54
N GLN A 23 -8.40 -0.25 3.63
CA GLN A 23 -9.51 -0.14 4.58
C GLN A 23 -9.17 0.81 5.73
N ARG A 24 -7.95 0.71 6.25
CA ARG A 24 -7.44 1.54 7.34
C ARG A 24 -5.92 1.49 7.41
N ILE A 25 -5.35 2.50 8.05
CA ILE A 25 -3.95 2.56 8.46
C ILE A 25 -3.89 2.26 9.97
N ALA A 26 -2.92 1.49 10.44
CA ALA A 26 -2.76 1.18 11.87
C ALA A 26 -2.30 2.41 12.67
N GLU A 27 -2.70 2.49 13.95
CA GLU A 27 -2.33 3.60 14.87
C GLU A 27 -0.83 3.95 14.88
N PRO A 28 0.14 3.01 14.85
CA PRO A 28 1.56 3.37 14.86
C PRO A 28 2.00 4.25 13.70
N VAL A 29 1.37 4.12 12.53
CA VAL A 29 1.65 4.97 11.36
C VAL A 29 0.85 6.27 11.40
N GLN A 30 -0.27 6.31 12.12
CA GLN A 30 -1.15 7.49 12.17
C GLN A 30 -0.55 8.68 12.95
N VAL A 31 0.55 8.48 13.68
CA VAL A 31 1.26 9.54 14.41
C VAL A 31 2.42 10.13 13.62
N ASP A 32 2.82 9.49 12.50
CA ASP A 32 3.91 9.96 11.64
C ASP A 32 3.36 10.91 10.57
N VAL A 33 3.42 12.22 10.88
CA VAL A 33 2.88 13.27 10.01
C VAL A 33 3.58 13.33 8.66
N ASP A 34 4.89 13.10 8.61
CA ASP A 34 5.68 13.18 7.37
C ASP A 34 5.37 12.00 6.44
N LEU A 35 5.20 10.79 7.01
CA LEU A 35 4.74 9.64 6.25
C LEU A 35 3.30 9.82 5.75
N LEU A 36 2.39 10.33 6.58
CA LEU A 36 1.02 10.62 6.17
C LEU A 36 0.93 11.68 5.07
N ALA A 37 1.80 12.69 5.09
CA ALA A 37 1.89 13.67 4.02
C ALA A 37 2.30 13.02 2.69
N ARG A 38 3.32 12.14 2.72
CA ARG A 38 3.74 11.36 1.54
C ARG A 38 2.64 10.42 1.04
N PHE A 39 1.86 9.81 1.94
CA PHE A 39 0.68 9.03 1.56
C PHE A 39 -0.33 9.90 0.80
N ALA A 40 -0.62 11.09 1.31
CA ALA A 40 -1.55 12.01 0.66
C ALA A 40 -1.07 12.46 -0.73
N GLU A 41 0.23 12.76 -0.88
CA GLU A 41 0.85 13.08 -2.17
C GLU A 41 0.79 11.93 -3.18
N ALA A 42 0.88 10.68 -2.68
CA ALA A 42 0.77 9.46 -3.46
C ALA A 42 -0.67 8.99 -3.70
N GLY A 43 -1.69 9.72 -3.23
CA GLY A 43 -3.09 9.30 -3.35
C GLY A 43 -3.47 8.10 -2.47
N VAL A 44 -2.67 7.78 -1.45
CA VAL A 44 -2.87 6.64 -0.56
C VAL A 44 -3.80 7.03 0.59
N PHE A 45 -5.09 6.76 0.44
CA PHE A 45 -6.10 7.07 1.47
C PHE A 45 -6.92 5.84 1.88
N PRO A 46 -7.37 5.77 3.15
CA PRO A 46 -8.37 4.80 3.54
C PRO A 46 -9.62 4.91 2.68
N ARG A 47 -10.19 3.75 2.39
CA ARG A 47 -11.39 3.49 1.58
C ARG A 47 -11.24 3.84 0.10
N GLN A 48 -10.00 3.90 -0.40
CA GLN A 48 -9.70 4.09 -1.81
C GLN A 48 -8.94 2.88 -2.37
N THR A 49 -9.04 2.71 -3.68
CA THR A 49 -8.28 1.69 -4.41
C THR A 49 -6.83 2.16 -4.55
N LEU A 50 -5.92 1.27 -4.21
CA LEU A 50 -4.49 1.40 -4.42
C LEU A 50 -4.04 0.45 -5.52
N VAL A 51 -3.09 0.92 -6.30
CA VAL A 51 -2.31 0.12 -7.23
C VAL A 51 -1.00 -0.24 -6.53
N VAL A 52 -0.77 -1.52 -6.31
CA VAL A 52 0.41 -2.03 -5.60
C VAL A 52 1.22 -2.92 -6.53
N ALA A 53 2.52 -2.72 -6.59
CA ALA A 53 3.43 -3.54 -7.36
C ALA A 53 4.52 -4.14 -6.46
N VAL A 54 4.98 -5.33 -6.84
CA VAL A 54 6.14 -5.99 -6.22
C VAL A 54 7.24 -6.06 -7.26
N ASN A 55 8.38 -5.43 -7.01
CA ASN A 55 9.52 -5.38 -7.92
C ASN A 55 10.83 -5.63 -7.17
N ASP A 56 11.59 -6.64 -7.55
CA ASP A 56 12.82 -7.12 -6.90
C ASP A 56 12.67 -7.27 -5.37
N GLY A 57 11.47 -7.68 -4.92
CA GLY A 57 11.14 -7.81 -3.49
C GLY A 57 10.82 -6.49 -2.76
N ALA A 58 10.88 -5.34 -3.44
CA ALA A 58 10.35 -4.08 -2.94
C ALA A 58 8.86 -3.96 -3.26
N VAL A 59 8.09 -3.46 -2.29
CA VAL A 59 6.66 -3.16 -2.49
C VAL A 59 6.52 -1.66 -2.71
N THR A 60 5.83 -1.28 -3.78
CA THR A 60 5.48 0.11 -4.08
C THR A 60 3.97 0.24 -4.17
N GLY A 61 3.44 1.41 -3.86
CA GLY A 61 2.01 1.68 -4.00
C GLY A 61 1.70 3.12 -4.37
N SER A 62 0.59 3.29 -5.07
CA SER A 62 -0.02 4.59 -5.36
C SER A 62 -1.53 4.48 -5.28
N GLY A 63 -2.21 5.61 -5.12
CA GLY A 63 -3.64 5.70 -5.39
C GLY A 63 -3.93 5.42 -6.86
N ASP A 64 -5.11 4.88 -7.16
CA ASP A 64 -5.50 4.65 -8.53
C ASP A 64 -5.50 5.95 -9.35
N GLY A 65 -4.69 5.99 -10.42
CA GLY A 65 -4.50 7.17 -11.26
C GLY A 65 -3.58 8.26 -10.68
N ALA A 66 -2.91 8.01 -9.55
CA ALA A 66 -1.92 8.94 -9.01
C ALA A 66 -0.57 8.82 -9.74
N ASP A 67 0.06 9.96 -10.03
CA ASP A 67 1.38 10.02 -10.69
C ASP A 67 2.53 9.69 -9.73
N THR A 68 2.31 9.89 -8.43
CA THR A 68 3.32 9.68 -7.39
C THR A 68 3.25 8.24 -6.89
N VAL A 69 4.32 7.49 -7.11
CA VAL A 69 4.52 6.14 -6.56
C VAL A 69 5.34 6.24 -5.29
N LEU A 70 4.88 5.55 -4.24
CA LEU A 70 5.54 5.53 -2.95
C LEU A 70 6.13 4.16 -2.65
N ASP A 71 7.36 4.15 -2.16
CA ASP A 71 7.95 2.95 -1.56
C ASP A 71 7.21 2.59 -0.26
N LEU A 72 6.84 1.32 -0.13
CA LEU A 72 6.17 0.78 1.04
C LEU A 72 7.08 -0.29 1.68
N PRO A 73 8.07 0.14 2.49
CA PRO A 73 8.89 -0.81 3.24
C PRO A 73 8.03 -1.70 4.14
N ASP A 74 8.52 -2.89 4.48
CA ASP A 74 7.73 -3.90 5.20
C ASP A 74 7.16 -3.40 6.55
N ASP A 75 7.89 -2.55 7.26
CA ASP A 75 7.46 -1.93 8.51
C ASP A 75 6.30 -0.94 8.33
N VAL A 76 6.16 -0.32 7.16
CA VAL A 76 5.01 0.49 6.78
C VAL A 76 3.88 -0.39 6.23
N ALA A 77 4.19 -1.29 5.30
CA ALA A 77 3.20 -2.12 4.60
C ALA A 77 2.39 -3.01 5.56
N ARG A 78 3.02 -3.54 6.62
CA ARG A 78 2.32 -4.34 7.65
C ARG A 78 1.22 -3.58 8.39
N HIS A 79 1.25 -2.24 8.36
CA HIS A 79 0.27 -1.36 8.99
C HIS A 79 -0.83 -0.90 8.03
N LEU A 80 -0.75 -1.24 6.74
CA LEU A 80 -1.80 -0.99 5.76
C LEU A 80 -2.74 -2.20 5.70
N PHE A 81 -4.00 -2.02 6.07
CA PHE A 81 -4.99 -3.09 6.05
C PHE A 81 -5.86 -2.97 4.80
N VAL A 82 -5.86 -4.02 3.99
CA VAL A 82 -6.48 -4.03 2.67
C VAL A 82 -7.48 -5.19 2.50
N THR A 83 -8.28 -5.08 1.45
CA THR A 83 -9.11 -6.14 0.86
C THR A 83 -8.91 -6.14 -0.66
N ALA A 84 -9.34 -7.21 -1.34
CA ALA A 84 -9.41 -7.20 -2.80
C ALA A 84 -10.34 -6.08 -3.29
N ASP A 85 -9.95 -5.43 -4.38
CA ASP A 85 -10.77 -4.45 -5.14
C ASP A 85 -11.94 -5.13 -5.85
#